data_AF-A3UG51-F1
#
_entry.id   AF-A3UG51-F1
#
_cell.length_a   1.000
_cell.length_b   1.000
_cell.length_c   1.000
_cell.angle_alpha   90.00
_cell.angle_beta   90.00
_cell.angle_gamma   90.00
#
_symmetry.space_group_name_H-M   'P 1'
#
loop_
_entity.id
_entity.type
_entity.pdbx_description
1 polymer ?
#
loop_
_entity_poly.entity_id
_entity_poly.type
_entity_poly.pdbx_seq_one_letter_code
_entity_poly.pdbx_strand_id
1 'polypeptide(L)' 'MLQTIGEAAGKTSDETLAAIPDVPWPQVRGMRNRIVHGYFGIDPKTIWRTAVEEVPALAKAVRAYLDRNA' A
#
# COMPACT_ATOMS: atom_id res chain seq x y z
N MET A 1 9.21 5.16 4.46
CA MET A 1 8.86 3.79 4.02
C MET A 1 7.40 3.70 3.57
N LEU A 2 6.41 3.73 4.47
CA LEU A 2 4.98 3.63 4.09
C LEU A 2 4.48 4.81 3.22
N GLN A 3 5.00 6.02 3.46
CA GLN A 3 4.73 7.20 2.63
C GLN A 3 5.20 7.01 1.17
N THR A 4 6.37 6.39 1.00
CA THR A 4 6.97 6.09 -0.32
C THR A 4 6.12 5.09 -1.10
N ILE A 5 5.56 4.09 -0.41
CA ILE A 5 4.64 3.11 -1.02
C ILE A 5 3.39 3.81 -1.56
N GLY A 6 2.78 4.69 -0.75
CA GLY A 6 1.59 5.44 -1.18
C GLY A 6 1.88 6.39 -2.35
N GLU A 7 3.04 7.03 -2.36
CA GLU A 7 3.46 7.91 -3.48
C GLU A 7 3.70 7.12 -4.77
N ALA A 8 4.37 5.97 -4.69
CA ALA A 8 4.58 5.10 -5.85
C ALA A 8 3.25 4.59 -6.42
N ALA A 9 2.34 4.14 -5.55
CA ALA A 9 0.98 3.75 -5.97
C ALA A 9 0.23 4.92 -6.62
N GLY A 10 0.39 6.14 -6.11
CA GLY A 10 -0.23 7.34 -6.69
C GLY A 10 0.32 7.76 -8.05
N LYS A 11 1.53 7.30 -8.42
CA LYS A 11 2.18 7.54 -9.72
C LYS A 11 1.98 6.40 -10.72
N THR A 12 1.40 5.29 -10.28
CA THR A 12 1.14 4.12 -11.12
C THR A 12 -0.18 4.34 -11.89
N SER A 13 -0.23 3.92 -13.15
CA SER A 13 -1.42 4.13 -13.99
C SER A 13 -2.62 3.33 -13.46
N ASP A 14 -3.83 3.85 -13.61
CA ASP A 14 -5.04 3.19 -13.14
C ASP A 14 -5.25 1.84 -13.86
N GLU A 15 -4.81 1.70 -15.11
CA GLU A 15 -4.87 0.41 -15.83
C GLU A 15 -3.99 -0.65 -15.16
N THR A 16 -2.78 -0.26 -14.74
CA THR A 16 -1.84 -1.17 -14.05
C THR A 16 -2.37 -1.55 -12.67
N LEU A 17 -2.96 -0.59 -11.95
CA LEU A 17 -3.58 -0.86 -10.64
C LEU A 17 -4.81 -1.76 -10.80
N ALA A 18 -5.65 -1.53 -11.82
CA ALA A 18 -6.83 -2.34 -12.11
C ALA A 18 -6.47 -3.80 -12.47
N ALA A 19 -5.26 -4.05 -13.00
CA ALA A 19 -4.77 -5.39 -13.24
C ALA A 19 -4.49 -6.18 -11.94
N ILE A 20 -4.51 -5.54 -10.77
CA ILE A 20 -4.33 -6.17 -9.46
C ILE A 20 -5.55 -5.83 -8.56
N PRO A 21 -6.72 -6.41 -8.84
CA PRO A 21 -8.00 -5.96 -8.26
C PRO A 21 -8.15 -6.26 -6.76
N ASP A 22 -7.42 -7.25 -6.23
CA ASP A 22 -7.49 -7.64 -4.82
C ASP A 22 -6.79 -6.64 -3.89
N VAL A 23 -6.05 -5.68 -4.45
CA VAL A 23 -5.37 -4.65 -3.66
C VAL A 23 -6.26 -3.42 -3.49
N PRO A 24 -6.49 -2.96 -2.24
CA PRO A 24 -7.28 -1.77 -1.95
C PRO A 24 -6.48 -0.48 -2.24
N TRP A 25 -6.31 -0.14 -3.52
CA TRP A 25 -5.46 0.96 -3.98
C TRP A 25 -5.77 2.34 -3.41
N PRO A 26 -7.05 2.75 -3.20
CA PRO A 26 -7.36 4.01 -2.52
C PRO A 26 -6.73 4.11 -1.13
N GLN A 27 -6.75 3.00 -0.37
CA GLN A 27 -6.14 2.90 0.96
C GLN A 27 -4.61 2.93 0.88
N VAL A 28 -4.01 2.25 -0.10
CA VAL A 28 -2.55 2.25 -0.33
C VAL A 28 -2.05 3.66 -0.68
N ARG A 29 -2.73 4.36 -1.61
CA ARG A 29 -2.43 5.77 -1.94
C ARG A 29 -2.57 6.68 -0.71
N GLY A 30 -3.53 6.38 0.15
CA GLY A 30 -3.78 7.07 1.41
C GLY A 30 -2.83 6.71 2.57
N MET A 31 -1.84 5.83 2.40
CA MET A 31 -0.95 5.40 3.50
C MET A 31 -0.24 6.56 4.20
N ARG A 32 0.07 7.65 3.47
CA ARG A 32 0.61 8.89 4.06
C ARG A 32 -0.35 9.49 5.10
N ASN A 33 -1.64 9.51 4.79
CA ASN A 33 -2.64 10.14 5.65
C ASN A 33 -2.83 9.34 6.94
N ARG A 34 -2.71 8.01 6.88
CA ARG A 34 -2.77 7.13 8.07
C ARG A 34 -1.63 7.38 9.07
N ILE A 35 -0.50 7.92 8.61
CA ILE A 35 0.70 8.18 9.43
C ILE A 35 0.78 9.64 9.86
N VAL A 36 0.36 10.57 9.00
CA VAL A 36 0.49 12.02 9.26
C VAL A 36 -0.65 12.56 10.12
N HIS A 37 -1.90 12.06 9.97
CA HIS A 37 -3.03 12.54 10.78
C HIS A 37 -3.04 12.04 12.23
N GLY A 38 -2.06 11.23 12.63
CA GLY A 38 -2.05 10.61 13.94
C GLY A 38 -0.90 11.04 14.86
N TYR A 39 -0.26 12.18 14.61
CA TYR A 39 0.62 12.81 15.62
C TYR A 39 -0.09 13.08 16.97
N PHE A 40 -1.42 12.95 17.03
CA PHE A 40 -2.22 12.96 18.27
C PHE A 40 -3.02 11.66 18.56
N GLY A 41 -2.88 10.58 17.78
CA GLY A 41 -3.78 9.43 17.92
C GLY A 41 -3.54 8.17 17.08
N ILE A 42 -2.31 7.86 16.64
CA ILE A 42 -2.06 6.53 16.05
C ILE A 42 -2.02 5.47 17.14
N ASP A 43 -2.88 4.45 17.01
CA ASP A 43 -2.70 3.17 17.69
C ASP A 43 -1.44 2.47 17.14
N PRO A 44 -0.37 2.29 17.93
CA PRO A 44 0.84 1.59 17.50
C PRO A 44 0.56 0.19 16.93
N LYS A 45 -0.51 -0.47 17.37
CA LYS A 45 -0.94 -1.77 16.80
C LYS A 45 -1.32 -1.66 15.34
N THR A 46 -1.92 -0.53 14.95
CA THR A 46 -2.26 -0.27 13.54
C THR A 46 -1.00 -0.13 12.69
N ILE A 47 0.01 0.61 13.15
CA ILE A 47 1.29 0.73 12.42
C ILE A 47 1.95 -0.63 12.30
N TRP A 48 2.03 -1.37 13.42
CA TRP A 48 2.63 -2.69 13.46
C TRP A 48 1.95 -3.63 12.47
N ARG A 49 0.61 -3.74 12.54
CA ARG A 49 -0.18 -4.57 11.61
C ARG A 49 0.05 -4.18 10.16
N THR A 50 -0.01 -2.88 9.83
CA THR A 50 0.25 -2.42 8.46
C THR A 50 1.65 -2.82 8.00
N ALA A 51 2.67 -2.70 8.85
CA ALA A 51 4.05 -3.03 8.50
C ALA A 51 4.30 -4.54 8.34
N VAL A 52 3.70 -5.38 9.19
CA VAL A 52 4.00 -6.82 9.26
C VAL A 52 3.02 -7.71 8.50
N GLU A 53 1.81 -7.23 8.21
CA GLU A 53 0.78 -8.02 7.52
C GLU A 53 0.41 -7.39 6.18
N GLU A 54 -0.02 -6.12 6.17
CA GLU A 54 -0.60 -5.48 4.99
C GLU A 54 0.47 -5.20 3.92
N VAL A 55 1.67 -4.72 4.31
CA VAL A 55 2.77 -4.44 3.38
C VAL A 55 3.33 -5.72 2.73
N PRO A 56 3.61 -6.81 3.46
CA PRO A 56 4.02 -8.07 2.83
C PRO A 56 2.95 -8.65 1.88
N ALA A 57 1.67 -8.55 2.23
CA ALA A 57 0.58 -8.99 1.35
C ALA A 57 0.55 -8.18 0.04
N LEU A 58 0.69 -6.85 0.13
CA LEU A 58 0.82 -5.98 -1.04
C LEU A 58 2.02 -6.35 -1.91
N ALA A 59 3.19 -6.56 -1.30
CA ALA A 59 4.40 -6.94 -2.02
C ALA A 59 4.23 -8.28 -2.78
N LYS A 60 3.55 -9.26 -2.17
CA LYS A 60 3.23 -10.54 -2.83
C LYS A 60 2.32 -10.34 -4.04
N ALA A 61 1.26 -9.53 -3.92
CA ALA A 61 0.34 -9.26 -5.02
C ALA A 61 1.04 -8.57 -6.21
N VAL A 62 1.87 -7.57 -5.92
CA VAL A 62 2.66 -6.87 -6.94
C VAL A 62 3.68 -7.80 -7.58
N ARG A 63 4.37 -8.64 -6.81
CA ARG A 63 5.31 -9.62 -7.36
C ARG A 63 4.62 -10.60 -8.30
N ALA A 64 3.48 -11.14 -7.90
CA ALA A 64 2.69 -12.04 -8.74
C ALA A 64 2.18 -11.39 -10.03
N TYR A 65 2.02 -10.06 -10.06
CA TYR A 65 1.76 -9.32 -11.29
C TYR A 65 3.00 -9.18 -12.16
N LEU A 66 4.14 -8.84 -11.58
CA LEU A 66 5.38 -8.74 -12.35
C LEU A 66 5.76 -10.10 -12.95
N ASP A 67 5.65 -11.20 -12.19
CA ASP A 67 6.06 -12.53 -12.65
C ASP A 67 5.17 -13.07 -13.78
N ARG A 68 3.90 -12.65 -13.87
CA ARG A 68 2.99 -13.07 -14.96
C ARG A 68 3.05 -12.15 -16.19
N ASN A 69 3.75 -11.02 -16.09
CA ASN A 69 3.86 -9.98 -17.12
C ASN A 69 5.32 -9.68 -17.50
N ALA A 70 6.28 -10.47 -17.01
CA ALA A 70 7.69 -10.46 -17.39
C ALA A 70 7.94 -11.42 -18.55
#